data_AF-A0A1A6H0R1-F1
#
_entry.id   AF-A0A1A6H0R1-F1
#
_cell.length_a   1.000
_cell.length_b   1.000
_cell.length_c   1.000
_cell.angle_alpha   90.00
_cell.angle_beta   90.00
_cell.angle_gamma   90.00
#
_symmetry.space_group_name_H-M   'P 1'
#
loop_
_entity.id
_entity.type
_entity.pdbx_description
1 polymer ?
#
loop_
_entity_poly.entity_id
_entity_poly.type
_entity_poly.pdbx_seq_one_letter_code
_entity_poly.pdbx_strand_id
1 'polypeptide(L)'
;SGVDHQPREDKKECYYNLNDASLCDNVLAPNVTKQECCCTSGAGWGDNCEIFPCPVQGTAEFTEMCPRGKGFVPAGESSYDTGGENYKDADECLLFGEEICKNGYCLNTQPGYECYCKQGTYYDPVKLQCFDMDECQDPNSCIDGQCVNTEGSYNCFCTHPMVLDSSEKRCVQPTESNEQIEETDVYQDLCWEHLSEEYVCSRPLVGKQTTYTECCCLYGEAWGMQCALCPMKDS
;
A
#
# COMPACT_ATOMS: atom_id res chain seq x y z
N SER A 1 49.23 25.48 1.31
CA SER A 1 48.22 24.41 1.27
C SER A 1 46.86 25.05 1.14
N GLY A 2 46.34 25.17 -0.08
CA GLY A 2 44.97 25.61 -0.29
C GLY A 2 44.07 24.40 -0.09
N VAL A 3 43.20 24.47 0.92
CA VAL A 3 42.09 23.53 1.05
C VAL A 3 41.10 23.92 -0.03
N ASP A 4 40.99 23.09 -1.06
CA ASP A 4 39.96 23.19 -2.08
C ASP A 4 38.61 22.93 -1.41
N HIS A 5 37.90 24.01 -1.05
CA HIS A 5 36.51 23.92 -0.64
C HIS A 5 35.67 23.79 -1.90
N GLN A 6 35.58 22.58 -2.46
CA GLN A 6 34.47 22.25 -3.34
C GLN A 6 33.17 22.55 -2.57
N PRO A 7 32.23 23.34 -3.12
CA PRO A 7 30.96 23.57 -2.45
C PRO A 7 30.26 22.22 -2.36
N ARG A 8 30.11 21.69 -1.13
CA ARG A 8 29.23 20.55 -0.90
C ARG A 8 27.83 21.00 -1.32
N GLU A 9 27.22 20.30 -2.25
CA GLU A 9 25.82 20.56 -2.58
C GLU A 9 24.98 20.44 -1.31
N ASP A 10 24.25 21.51 -1.01
CA ASP A 10 23.34 21.54 0.13
C ASP A 10 22.26 20.46 -0.08
N LYS A 11 22.01 19.68 0.96
CA LYS A 11 20.96 18.66 0.98
C LYS A 11 19.99 18.96 2.12
N LYS A 12 18.71 18.88 1.79
CA LYS A 12 17.59 19.29 2.67
C LYS A 12 16.37 18.42 2.45
N GLU A 13 15.29 18.75 3.14
CA GLU A 13 14.00 18.08 3.01
C GLU A 13 13.34 18.43 1.68
N CYS A 14 12.81 17.42 1.01
CA CYS A 14 11.97 17.54 -0.17
C CYS A 14 10.52 17.28 0.20
N TYR A 15 9.62 18.08 -0.32
CA TYR A 15 8.20 18.07 0.01
C TYR A 15 7.38 17.71 -1.23
N TYR A 16 6.42 16.79 -1.10
CA TYR A 16 5.59 16.35 -2.23
C TYR A 16 4.59 17.41 -2.68
N ASN A 17 4.02 18.14 -1.73
CA ASN A 17 3.04 19.20 -1.97
C ASN A 17 3.31 20.38 -1.03
N LEU A 18 2.73 21.53 -1.38
CA LEU A 18 2.76 22.75 -0.58
C LEU A 18 1.31 23.11 -0.24
N ASN A 19 0.74 22.46 0.77
CA ASN A 19 -0.46 23.00 1.41
C ASN A 19 -0.04 24.16 2.32
N ASP A 20 -0.99 25.07 2.64
CA ASP A 20 -0.76 26.34 3.37
C ASP A 20 0.46 26.26 4.31
N ALA A 21 1.42 27.17 4.11
CA ALA A 21 2.83 27.16 4.54
C ALA A 21 3.12 26.95 6.05
N SER A 22 2.11 26.59 6.85
CA SER A 22 2.16 26.33 8.28
C SER A 22 2.21 24.84 8.64
N LEU A 23 2.06 23.92 7.69
CA LEU A 23 1.97 22.47 7.96
C LEU A 23 2.95 21.70 7.06
N CYS A 24 4.22 21.64 7.44
CA CYS A 24 5.31 20.93 6.74
C CYS A 24 5.17 19.39 6.77
N ASP A 25 3.96 18.93 6.45
CA ASP A 25 3.60 17.54 6.34
C ASP A 25 3.82 17.10 4.87
N ASN A 26 4.10 15.81 4.64
CA ASN A 26 4.42 15.20 3.34
C ASN A 26 5.87 15.38 2.84
N VAL A 27 6.83 15.22 3.75
CA VAL A 27 8.25 15.07 3.41
C VAL A 27 8.46 13.79 2.60
N LEU A 28 9.00 13.90 1.38
CA LEU A 28 9.39 12.78 0.53
C LEU A 28 10.72 12.17 0.93
N ALA A 29 11.68 13.02 1.31
CA ALA A 29 12.99 12.60 1.79
C ALA A 29 13.67 13.74 2.56
N PRO A 30 14.45 13.43 3.62
CA PRO A 30 15.09 14.44 4.46
C PRO A 30 16.46 14.94 3.94
N ASN A 31 17.07 14.25 2.97
CA ASN A 31 18.48 14.49 2.61
C ASN A 31 18.72 14.36 1.10
N VAL A 32 18.12 15.29 0.35
CA VAL A 32 18.26 15.34 -1.12
C VAL A 32 18.66 16.74 -1.59
N THR A 33 19.33 16.80 -2.73
CA THR A 33 19.68 18.06 -3.38
C THR A 33 18.43 18.73 -3.96
N LYS A 34 18.52 20.04 -4.18
CA LYS A 34 17.42 20.82 -4.79
C LYS A 34 17.03 20.29 -6.17
N GLN A 35 18.00 19.85 -6.97
CA GLN A 35 17.73 19.25 -8.29
C GLN A 35 17.11 17.86 -8.17
N GLU A 36 17.61 17.01 -7.27
CA GLU A 36 16.98 15.71 -6.99
C GLU A 36 15.52 15.87 -6.57
N CYS A 37 15.18 16.89 -5.78
CA CYS A 37 13.81 17.17 -5.39
C CYS A 37 12.97 17.76 -6.55
N CYS A 38 13.38 18.91 -7.11
CA CYS A 38 12.55 19.69 -8.03
C CYS A 38 12.51 19.17 -9.47
N CYS A 39 13.51 18.40 -9.90
CA CYS A 39 13.49 17.75 -11.20
C CYS A 39 12.77 16.41 -11.19
N THR A 40 12.30 15.92 -10.04
CA THR A 40 11.59 14.64 -9.89
C THR A 40 10.16 14.86 -9.38
N SER A 41 9.82 14.41 -8.17
CA SER A 41 8.48 14.40 -7.59
C SER A 41 8.21 15.51 -6.58
N GLY A 42 9.20 16.35 -6.26
CA GLY A 42 9.07 17.40 -5.26
C GLY A 42 8.34 18.65 -5.76
N ALA A 43 7.54 19.25 -4.86
CA ALA A 43 6.94 20.56 -5.02
C ALA A 43 7.70 21.67 -4.25
N GLY A 44 8.51 21.31 -3.27
CA GLY A 44 9.35 22.27 -2.55
C GLY A 44 10.55 21.63 -1.85
N TRP A 45 11.55 22.45 -1.55
CA TRP A 45 12.83 22.03 -0.97
C TRP A 45 13.28 23.02 0.10
N GLY A 46 13.65 22.57 1.30
CA GLY A 46 14.00 23.47 2.41
C GLY A 46 14.20 22.74 3.74
N ASP A 47 14.43 23.51 4.80
CA ASP A 47 14.54 23.01 6.19
C ASP A 47 13.64 23.85 7.10
N ASN A 48 13.28 23.32 8.28
CA ASN A 48 12.61 24.09 9.34
C ASN A 48 11.38 24.89 8.85
N CYS A 49 10.62 24.34 7.91
CA CYS A 49 9.48 25.01 7.27
C CYS A 49 9.80 26.25 6.41
N GLU A 50 11.06 26.55 6.15
CA GLU A 50 11.49 27.55 5.16
C GLU A 50 11.59 26.90 3.78
N ILE A 51 10.43 26.61 3.19
CA ILE A 51 10.32 25.84 1.96
C ILE A 51 10.48 26.75 0.74
N PHE A 52 11.43 26.42 -0.15
CA PHE A 52 11.54 27.04 -1.47
C PHE A 52 10.68 26.25 -2.46
N PRO A 53 9.66 26.85 -3.10
CA PRO A 53 8.85 26.15 -4.08
C PRO A 53 9.70 25.76 -5.29
N CYS A 54 9.45 24.56 -5.81
CA CYS A 54 10.07 24.10 -7.04
C CYS A 54 9.51 24.88 -8.24
N PRO A 55 10.33 25.13 -9.27
CA PRO A 55 9.86 25.77 -10.50
C PRO A 55 8.74 24.96 -11.16
N VAL A 56 7.73 25.65 -11.68
CA VAL A 56 6.60 24.99 -12.36
C VAL A 56 7.05 24.42 -13.70
N GLN A 57 6.64 23.19 -14.01
CA GLN A 57 6.98 22.54 -15.27
C GLN A 57 6.56 23.37 -16.49
N GLY A 58 7.44 23.47 -17.48
CA GLY A 58 7.23 24.27 -18.70
C GLY A 58 7.63 25.74 -18.58
N THR A 59 8.10 26.19 -17.42
CA THR A 59 8.67 27.54 -17.24
C THR A 59 10.16 27.58 -17.60
N ALA A 60 10.69 28.77 -17.87
CA ALA A 60 12.11 28.96 -18.17
C ALA A 60 12.97 28.59 -16.95
N GLU A 61 12.48 28.93 -15.75
CA GLU A 61 13.11 28.59 -14.47
C GLU A 61 13.22 27.07 -14.28
N PHE A 62 12.21 26.30 -14.71
CA PHE A 62 12.28 24.84 -14.71
C PHE A 62 13.29 24.31 -15.72
N THR A 63 13.31 24.84 -16.95
CA THR A 63 14.27 24.39 -17.99
C THR A 63 15.72 24.72 -17.60
N GLU A 64 15.95 25.83 -16.91
CA GLU A 64 17.27 26.19 -16.41
C GLU A 64 17.73 25.23 -15.30
N MET A 65 16.84 24.88 -14.37
CA MET A 65 17.15 23.95 -13.27
C MET A 65 17.25 22.49 -13.73
N CYS A 66 16.40 22.08 -14.67
CA CYS A 66 16.24 20.71 -15.14
C CYS A 66 16.41 20.64 -16.67
N PRO A 67 17.63 20.80 -17.20
CA PRO A 67 17.86 20.98 -18.64
C PRO A 67 17.59 19.72 -19.48
N ARG A 68 17.61 18.53 -18.86
CA ARG A 68 17.18 17.27 -19.50
C ARG A 68 15.71 16.94 -19.27
N GLY A 69 14.97 17.82 -18.59
CA GLY A 69 13.57 17.62 -18.23
C GLY A 69 13.39 16.87 -16.90
N LYS A 70 12.13 16.52 -16.61
CA LYS A 70 11.74 15.80 -15.39
C LYS A 70 12.32 14.36 -15.41
N GLY A 71 12.77 13.87 -14.26
CA GLY A 71 13.33 12.52 -14.08
C GLY A 71 14.83 12.43 -14.31
N PHE A 72 15.53 13.55 -14.54
CA PHE A 72 16.97 13.56 -14.74
C PHE A 72 17.66 14.46 -13.71
N VAL A 73 18.78 13.98 -13.18
CA VAL A 73 19.60 14.68 -12.17
C VAL A 73 21.08 14.63 -12.56
N PRO A 74 21.93 15.52 -12.05
CA PRO A 74 23.36 15.49 -12.34
C PRO A 74 24.01 14.14 -12.00
N ALA A 75 24.78 13.60 -12.94
CA ALA A 75 25.67 12.48 -12.66
C ALA A 75 26.88 13.05 -11.92
N GLY A 76 26.93 12.92 -10.58
CA GLY A 76 27.96 13.53 -9.74
C GLY A 76 29.40 13.31 -10.24
N GLU A 77 30.34 14.17 -9.80
CA GLU A 77 31.69 14.37 -10.36
C GLU A 77 32.64 13.15 -10.43
N SER A 78 32.20 11.94 -10.06
CA SER A 78 33.05 10.73 -10.04
C SER A 78 33.13 9.97 -11.37
N SER A 79 32.35 10.33 -12.39
CA SER A 79 32.50 9.72 -13.73
C SER A 79 33.46 10.53 -14.58
N TYR A 80 34.75 10.16 -14.51
CA TYR A 80 35.74 10.53 -15.51
C TYR A 80 35.44 9.76 -16.80
N ASP A 81 34.31 10.07 -17.45
CA ASP A 81 34.01 9.56 -18.78
C ASP A 81 33.92 10.72 -19.75
N THR A 82 34.84 10.70 -20.70
CA THR A 82 35.00 11.61 -21.84
C THR A 82 33.85 11.43 -22.83
N GLY A 83 32.62 11.65 -22.38
CA GLY A 83 31.39 11.22 -23.07
C GLY A 83 30.12 12.00 -22.70
N GLY A 84 30.20 13.30 -22.40
CA GLY A 84 29.12 14.26 -22.69
C GLY A 84 27.75 14.15 -21.99
N GLU A 85 27.52 13.21 -21.07
CA GLU A 85 26.24 13.12 -20.34
C GLU A 85 26.44 13.42 -18.86
N ASN A 86 26.51 14.72 -18.51
CA ASN A 86 26.55 15.19 -17.11
C ASN A 86 25.25 14.95 -16.33
N TYR A 87 24.31 14.19 -16.89
CA TYR A 87 22.98 13.93 -16.31
C TYR A 87 22.68 12.44 -16.44
N LYS A 88 22.15 11.88 -15.36
CA LYS A 88 21.65 10.51 -15.30
C LYS A 88 20.16 10.53 -14.97
N ASP A 89 19.53 9.39 -15.20
CA ASP A 89 18.20 9.11 -14.66
C ASP A 89 18.22 9.29 -13.13
N ALA A 90 17.21 9.97 -12.61
CA ALA A 90 16.98 9.98 -11.18
C ALA A 90 16.46 8.61 -10.78
N ASP A 91 16.95 8.08 -9.66
CA ASP A 91 16.36 6.89 -9.08
C ASP A 91 15.36 7.32 -8.00
N GLU A 92 14.11 7.62 -8.40
CA GLU A 92 13.10 8.08 -7.45
C GLU A 92 12.78 7.02 -6.38
N CYS A 93 13.00 5.74 -6.69
CA CYS A 93 12.83 4.67 -5.71
C CYS A 93 13.90 4.69 -4.62
N LEU A 94 15.16 4.99 -4.98
CA LEU A 94 16.22 5.19 -3.99
C LEU A 94 16.08 6.50 -3.22
N LEU A 95 15.55 7.54 -3.87
CA LEU A 95 15.40 8.87 -3.25
C LEU A 95 14.17 8.95 -2.34
N PHE A 96 13.02 8.45 -2.80
CA PHE A 96 11.70 8.69 -2.19
C PHE A 96 10.81 7.45 -2.11
N GLY A 97 11.31 6.24 -2.44
CA GLY A 97 10.50 5.03 -2.66
C GLY A 97 9.53 4.69 -1.53
N GLU A 98 9.94 4.88 -0.28
CA GLU A 98 9.09 4.61 0.90
C GLU A 98 7.90 5.57 0.99
N GLU A 99 8.05 6.80 0.52
CA GLU A 99 7.03 7.85 0.60
C GLU A 99 6.16 7.93 -0.66
N ILE A 100 6.71 7.64 -1.84
CA ILE A 100 5.99 7.71 -3.13
C ILE A 100 5.21 6.43 -3.46
N CYS A 101 5.60 5.27 -2.92
CA CYS A 101 4.93 3.99 -3.16
C CYS A 101 4.55 3.29 -1.85
N LYS A 102 3.88 3.99 -0.92
CA LYS A 102 3.50 3.43 0.39
C LYS A 102 2.68 2.15 0.22
N ASN A 103 3.00 1.12 1.01
CA ASN A 103 2.41 -0.23 0.94
C ASN A 103 2.58 -0.97 -0.41
N GLY A 104 3.44 -0.49 -1.30
CA GLY A 104 3.71 -1.08 -2.60
C GLY A 104 5.20 -1.34 -2.86
N TYR A 105 5.51 -1.58 -4.12
CA TYR A 105 6.86 -1.78 -4.64
C TYR A 105 7.16 -0.68 -5.65
N CYS A 106 8.25 0.05 -5.43
CA CYS A 106 8.72 1.05 -6.37
C CYS A 106 9.65 0.40 -7.42
N LEU A 107 9.39 0.67 -8.69
CA LEU A 107 10.27 0.31 -9.81
C LEU A 107 10.76 1.58 -10.50
N ASN A 108 12.08 1.77 -10.54
CA ASN A 108 12.67 2.89 -11.25
C ASN A 108 12.55 2.68 -12.78
N THR A 109 12.13 3.70 -13.51
CA THR A 109 12.00 3.68 -14.98
C THR A 109 12.70 4.89 -15.59
N GLN A 110 13.04 4.85 -16.88
CA GLN A 110 13.72 5.98 -17.51
C GLN A 110 12.81 6.63 -18.57
N PRO A 111 12.26 7.84 -18.33
CA PRO A 111 12.35 8.65 -17.09
C PRO A 111 11.23 8.32 -16.07
N GLY A 112 11.57 8.36 -14.77
CA GLY A 112 10.64 8.34 -13.65
C GLY A 112 10.53 7.01 -12.90
N TYR A 113 9.34 6.66 -12.44
CA TYR A 113 9.12 5.44 -11.67
C TYR A 113 7.69 4.94 -11.84
N GLU A 114 7.49 3.68 -11.50
CA GLU A 114 6.18 3.04 -11.42
C GLU A 114 6.00 2.38 -10.05
N CYS A 115 4.84 2.61 -9.43
CA CYS A 115 4.45 1.90 -8.20
C CYS A 115 3.59 0.70 -8.53
N TYR A 116 3.99 -0.46 -8.02
CA TYR A 116 3.25 -1.71 -8.12
C TYR A 116 2.66 -2.08 -6.77
N CYS A 117 1.37 -2.36 -6.74
CA CYS A 117 0.69 -2.76 -5.52
C CYS A 117 0.59 -4.29 -5.43
N LYS A 118 0.35 -4.80 -4.22
CA LYS A 118 0.09 -6.22 -3.99
C LYS A 118 -1.22 -6.62 -4.70
N GLN A 119 -1.39 -7.93 -4.95
CA GLN A 119 -2.65 -8.44 -5.49
C GLN A 119 -3.82 -8.04 -4.58
N GLY A 120 -4.97 -7.69 -5.18
CA GLY A 120 -6.16 -7.21 -4.45
C GLY A 120 -6.06 -5.75 -3.98
N THR A 121 -5.03 -5.01 -4.40
CA THR A 121 -4.86 -3.59 -4.05
C THR A 121 -4.59 -2.74 -5.30
N TYR A 122 -4.84 -1.44 -5.22
CA TYR A 122 -4.62 -0.48 -6.31
C TYR A 122 -3.86 0.75 -5.83
N TYR A 123 -3.08 1.37 -6.72
CA TYR A 123 -2.29 2.56 -6.40
C TYR A 123 -3.12 3.83 -6.54
N ASP A 124 -3.16 4.67 -5.50
CA ASP A 124 -3.72 6.02 -5.55
C ASP A 124 -2.59 7.05 -5.74
N PRO A 125 -2.45 7.69 -6.92
CA PRO A 125 -1.36 8.61 -7.20
C PRO A 125 -1.47 9.96 -6.48
N VAL A 126 -2.61 10.27 -5.85
CA VAL A 126 -2.80 11.49 -5.05
C VAL A 126 -2.34 11.26 -3.62
N LYS A 127 -2.63 10.08 -3.07
CA LYS A 127 -2.22 9.68 -1.72
C LYS A 127 -0.86 8.97 -1.66
N LEU A 128 -0.29 8.65 -2.83
CA LEU A 128 1.01 7.97 -2.98
C LEU A 128 1.07 6.61 -2.26
N GLN A 129 -0.05 5.89 -2.26
CA GLN A 129 -0.20 4.69 -1.45
C GLN A 129 -1.08 3.65 -2.16
N CYS A 130 -0.77 2.38 -1.93
CA CYS A 130 -1.61 1.26 -2.32
C CYS A 130 -2.78 1.09 -1.33
N PHE A 131 -4.00 1.08 -1.86
CA PHE A 131 -5.24 0.86 -1.13
C PHE A 131 -5.84 -0.49 -1.48
N ASP A 132 -6.48 -1.09 -0.49
CA ASP A 132 -7.28 -2.28 -0.66
C ASP A 132 -8.42 -2.05 -1.67
N MET A 133 -8.63 -3.01 -2.57
CA MET A 133 -9.72 -2.97 -3.54
C MET A 133 -10.96 -3.59 -2.89
N ASP A 134 -11.98 -2.79 -2.62
CA ASP A 134 -13.23 -3.32 -2.06
C ASP A 134 -14.05 -4.06 -3.14
N GLU A 135 -13.83 -5.36 -3.27
CA GLU A 135 -14.56 -6.17 -4.26
C GLU A 135 -16.04 -6.32 -3.91
N CYS A 136 -16.46 -6.05 -2.66
CA CYS A 136 -17.87 -6.08 -2.27
C CYS A 136 -18.69 -4.93 -2.86
N GLN A 137 -18.03 -3.93 -3.47
CA GLN A 137 -18.71 -2.91 -4.29
C GLN A 137 -19.25 -3.49 -5.60
N ASP A 138 -18.76 -4.64 -6.07
CA ASP A 138 -19.35 -5.37 -7.19
C ASP A 138 -20.43 -6.35 -6.67
N PRO A 139 -21.71 -6.16 -7.04
CA PRO A 139 -22.79 -7.07 -6.64
C PRO A 139 -22.60 -8.52 -7.10
N ASN A 140 -21.72 -8.77 -8.08
CA ASN A 140 -21.45 -10.11 -8.60
C ASN A 140 -20.28 -10.83 -7.90
N SER A 141 -19.60 -10.16 -6.97
CA SER A 141 -18.50 -10.77 -6.21
C SER A 141 -18.98 -11.96 -5.36
N CYS A 142 -20.15 -11.83 -4.73
CA CYS A 142 -20.80 -12.90 -3.98
C CYS A 142 -22.23 -13.11 -4.48
N ILE A 143 -22.51 -14.28 -5.03
CA ILE A 143 -23.81 -14.62 -5.63
C ILE A 143 -24.64 -15.42 -4.62
N ASP A 144 -25.82 -14.89 -4.30
CA ASP A 144 -26.73 -15.45 -3.29
C ASP A 144 -26.11 -15.53 -1.87
N GLY A 145 -25.11 -14.70 -1.60
CA GLY A 145 -24.38 -14.62 -0.34
C GLY A 145 -24.07 -13.19 0.08
N GLN A 146 -23.58 -13.03 1.32
CA GLN A 146 -23.11 -11.76 1.87
C GLN A 146 -21.61 -11.61 1.59
N CYS A 147 -21.18 -10.43 1.16
CA CYS A 147 -19.77 -10.14 0.93
C CYS A 147 -19.16 -9.41 2.13
N VAL A 148 -17.97 -9.81 2.56
CA VAL A 148 -17.16 -9.10 3.55
C VAL A 148 -15.79 -8.82 2.94
N ASN A 149 -15.46 -7.54 2.81
CA ASN A 149 -14.17 -7.09 2.30
C ASN A 149 -13.05 -7.33 3.33
N THR A 150 -11.88 -7.73 2.87
CA THR A 150 -10.70 -8.02 3.70
C THR A 150 -9.44 -7.44 3.07
N GLU A 151 -8.36 -7.25 3.82
CA GLU A 151 -7.14 -6.68 3.23
C GLU A 151 -6.55 -7.60 2.15
N GLY A 152 -6.55 -7.14 0.90
CA GLY A 152 -6.08 -7.81 -0.30
C GLY A 152 -7.06 -8.80 -0.92
N SER A 153 -8.29 -8.93 -0.41
CA SER A 153 -9.28 -9.89 -0.92
C SER A 153 -10.69 -9.69 -0.32
N TYR A 154 -11.60 -10.63 -0.54
CA TYR A 154 -12.92 -10.65 0.06
C TYR A 154 -13.37 -12.07 0.36
N ASN A 155 -14.36 -12.21 1.23
CA ASN A 155 -14.97 -13.50 1.54
C ASN A 155 -16.49 -13.43 1.33
N CYS A 156 -17.05 -14.50 0.79
CA CYS A 156 -18.49 -14.67 0.60
C CYS A 156 -19.08 -15.59 1.66
N PHE A 157 -20.25 -15.23 2.19
CA PHE A 157 -20.93 -15.98 3.24
C PHE A 157 -22.32 -16.38 2.82
N CYS A 158 -22.66 -17.64 3.08
CA CYS A 158 -23.97 -18.17 2.80
C CYS A 158 -24.84 -18.12 4.04
N THR A 159 -26.09 -17.71 3.86
CA THR A 159 -27.06 -17.84 4.95
C THR A 159 -27.38 -19.32 5.14
N HIS A 160 -27.31 -19.81 6.38
CA HIS A 160 -27.68 -21.18 6.70
C HIS A 160 -29.08 -21.53 6.15
N PRO A 161 -29.28 -22.71 5.53
CA PRO A 161 -28.38 -23.87 5.44
C PRO A 161 -27.52 -23.94 4.16
N MET A 162 -27.39 -22.85 3.40
CA MET A 162 -26.63 -22.84 2.14
C MET A 162 -25.12 -22.89 2.39
N VAL A 163 -24.36 -23.44 1.43
CA VAL A 163 -22.90 -23.56 1.46
C VAL A 163 -22.29 -22.99 0.19
N LEU A 164 -21.02 -22.58 0.23
CA LEU A 164 -20.32 -22.14 -0.98
C LEU A 164 -20.10 -23.32 -1.93
N ASP A 165 -20.17 -23.03 -3.23
CA ASP A 165 -19.76 -23.96 -4.28
C ASP A 165 -18.23 -24.00 -4.45
N SER A 166 -17.73 -24.79 -5.40
CA SER A 166 -16.28 -24.90 -5.68
C SER A 166 -15.63 -23.62 -6.19
N SER A 167 -16.41 -22.57 -6.51
CA SER A 167 -15.89 -21.27 -6.91
C SER A 167 -15.68 -20.32 -5.74
N GLU A 168 -16.13 -20.70 -4.52
CA GLU A 168 -16.10 -19.89 -3.30
C GLU A 168 -16.87 -18.55 -3.41
N LYS A 169 -17.69 -18.40 -4.45
CA LYS A 169 -18.42 -17.15 -4.74
C LYS A 169 -19.93 -17.29 -4.79
N ARG A 170 -20.45 -18.52 -4.85
CA ARG A 170 -21.89 -18.77 -4.98
C ARG A 170 -22.38 -19.65 -3.85
N CYS A 171 -23.50 -19.25 -3.26
CA CYS A 171 -24.20 -20.07 -2.30
C CYS A 171 -25.15 -21.05 -2.98
N VAL A 172 -25.03 -22.33 -2.63
CA VAL A 172 -25.85 -23.43 -3.15
C VAL A 172 -26.41 -24.26 -2.01
N GLN A 173 -27.51 -24.98 -2.27
CA GLN A 173 -28.03 -25.94 -1.30
C GLN A 173 -27.10 -27.16 -1.21
N PRO A 174 -26.77 -27.64 0.00
CA PRO A 174 -26.01 -28.87 0.17
C PRO A 174 -26.78 -30.07 -0.42
N THR A 175 -26.10 -30.97 -1.13
CA THR A 175 -26.72 -32.22 -1.63
C THR A 175 -26.84 -33.26 -0.51
N GLU A 176 -27.88 -34.11 -0.57
CA GLU A 176 -28.30 -35.07 0.48
C GLU A 176 -27.24 -36.08 0.98
N SER A 177 -26.06 -36.17 0.35
CA SER A 177 -24.92 -36.95 0.86
C SER A 177 -24.29 -36.38 2.14
N ASN A 178 -24.67 -35.17 2.55
CA ASN A 178 -24.07 -34.46 3.68
C ASN A 178 -24.98 -34.40 4.93
N GLU A 179 -26.15 -35.04 4.92
CA GLU A 179 -27.18 -34.89 5.97
C GLU A 179 -27.04 -35.83 7.20
N GLN A 180 -25.95 -36.59 7.34
CA GLN A 180 -25.74 -37.49 8.50
C GLN A 180 -24.42 -37.26 9.23
N ILE A 181 -24.11 -36.02 9.61
CA ILE A 181 -22.93 -35.69 10.42
C ILE A 181 -23.36 -34.73 11.53
N GLU A 182 -22.91 -34.98 12.76
CA GLU A 182 -23.30 -34.23 13.96
C GLU A 182 -23.17 -32.71 13.81
N GLU A 183 -24.11 -32.00 14.45
CA GLU A 183 -24.73 -30.73 14.09
C GLU A 183 -23.86 -29.46 14.20
N THR A 184 -22.54 -29.54 14.42
CA THR A 184 -21.70 -28.35 14.72
C THR A 184 -20.46 -28.16 13.84
N ASP A 185 -19.97 -29.18 13.14
CA ASP A 185 -18.66 -29.13 12.46
C ASP A 185 -18.72 -29.25 10.92
N VAL A 186 -19.92 -29.25 10.34
CA VAL A 186 -20.09 -29.27 8.88
C VAL A 186 -19.98 -27.86 8.28
N TYR A 187 -20.39 -26.84 9.04
CA TYR A 187 -20.47 -25.47 8.55
C TYR A 187 -19.12 -24.79 8.69
N GLN A 188 -18.68 -24.14 7.61
CA GLN A 188 -17.49 -23.29 7.61
C GLN A 188 -17.93 -21.83 7.68
N ASP A 189 -17.27 -21.04 8.52
CA ASP A 189 -17.52 -19.61 8.68
C ASP A 189 -16.19 -18.88 9.00
N LEU A 190 -16.27 -17.56 9.17
CA LEU A 190 -15.17 -16.67 9.54
C LEU A 190 -14.51 -17.10 10.84
N CYS A 191 -13.21 -17.38 10.80
CA CYS A 191 -12.43 -17.47 12.00
C CYS A 191 -11.86 -16.11 12.36
N TRP A 192 -12.06 -15.67 13.59
CA TRP A 192 -11.48 -14.43 14.09
C TRP A 192 -10.27 -14.76 14.96
N GLU A 193 -9.10 -14.29 14.54
CA GLU A 193 -7.85 -14.51 15.27
C GLU A 193 -7.78 -13.67 16.55
N HIS A 194 -8.58 -12.61 16.66
CA HIS A 194 -8.54 -11.71 17.80
C HIS A 194 -9.93 -11.19 18.20
N LEU A 195 -10.23 -11.33 19.49
CA LEU A 195 -11.40 -10.77 20.14
C LEU A 195 -10.96 -9.72 21.18
N SER A 196 -11.49 -8.51 21.08
CA SER A 196 -11.23 -7.45 22.07
C SER A 196 -11.99 -7.65 23.38
N GLU A 197 -11.59 -6.95 24.44
CA GLU A 197 -12.28 -6.94 25.74
C GLU A 197 -13.74 -6.44 25.67
N GLU A 198 -14.08 -5.68 24.61
CA GLU A 198 -15.45 -5.21 24.32
C GLU A 198 -16.26 -6.21 23.47
N TYR A 199 -15.78 -7.45 23.30
CA TYR A 199 -16.38 -8.50 22.47
C TYR A 199 -16.50 -8.14 20.98
N VAL A 200 -15.61 -7.27 20.49
CA VAL A 200 -15.51 -6.96 19.06
C VAL A 200 -14.48 -7.87 18.41
N CYS A 201 -14.93 -8.68 17.46
CA CYS A 201 -14.10 -9.52 16.61
C CYS A 201 -13.28 -8.70 15.62
N SER A 202 -12.02 -9.10 15.42
CA SER A 202 -11.07 -8.45 14.51
C SER A 202 -10.05 -9.46 13.98
N ARG A 203 -9.31 -9.10 12.93
CA ARG A 203 -8.33 -9.98 12.26
C ARG A 203 -8.98 -11.30 11.79
N PRO A 204 -9.83 -11.24 10.75
CA PRO A 204 -10.39 -12.44 10.18
C PRO A 204 -9.28 -13.26 9.53
N LEU A 205 -9.35 -14.59 9.64
CA LEU A 205 -8.46 -15.51 8.94
C LEU A 205 -8.75 -15.41 7.43
N VAL A 206 -7.94 -14.63 6.71
CA VAL A 206 -8.19 -14.29 5.30
C VAL A 206 -7.98 -15.50 4.39
N GLY A 207 -8.92 -15.72 3.46
CA GLY A 207 -8.81 -16.76 2.43
C GLY A 207 -9.02 -18.19 2.93
N LYS A 208 -9.56 -18.36 4.14
CA LYS A 208 -9.90 -19.68 4.68
C LYS A 208 -11.15 -19.61 5.55
N GLN A 209 -12.23 -20.23 5.08
CA GLN A 209 -13.36 -20.56 5.95
C GLN A 209 -13.02 -21.84 6.73
N THR A 210 -13.35 -21.84 8.01
CA THR A 210 -13.00 -22.94 8.92
C THR A 210 -14.25 -23.44 9.60
N THR A 211 -14.30 -24.72 9.94
CA THR A 211 -15.35 -25.22 10.83
C THR A 211 -15.21 -24.59 12.22
N TYR A 212 -16.26 -24.65 13.03
CA TYR A 212 -16.20 -24.15 14.41
C TYR A 212 -15.02 -24.78 15.18
N THR A 213 -14.85 -26.10 15.11
CA THR A 213 -13.75 -26.78 15.78
C THR A 213 -12.40 -26.42 15.17
N GLU A 214 -12.31 -26.33 13.83
CA GLU A 214 -11.06 -25.93 13.18
C GLU A 214 -10.63 -24.53 13.63
N CYS A 215 -11.55 -23.56 13.66
CA CYS A 215 -11.25 -22.22 14.17
C CYS A 215 -10.87 -22.25 15.64
N CYS A 216 -11.78 -22.72 16.50
CA CYS A 216 -11.66 -22.55 17.94
C CYS A 216 -10.55 -23.42 18.56
N CYS A 217 -10.20 -24.55 17.92
CA CYS A 217 -9.10 -25.38 18.41
C CYS A 217 -7.74 -24.99 17.84
N LEU A 218 -7.66 -24.47 16.60
CA LEU A 218 -6.37 -24.27 15.93
C LEU A 218 -5.98 -22.81 15.75
N TYR A 219 -6.93 -21.92 15.48
CA TYR A 219 -6.63 -20.61 14.91
C TYR A 219 -7.13 -19.45 15.76
N GLY A 220 -8.42 -19.43 16.10
CA GLY A 220 -9.10 -18.22 16.54
C GLY A 220 -9.60 -18.20 17.98
N GLU A 221 -10.20 -17.07 18.32
CA GLU A 221 -10.85 -16.76 19.60
C GLU A 221 -12.37 -16.62 19.47
N ALA A 222 -12.86 -16.43 18.26
CA ALA A 222 -14.28 -16.41 17.95
C ALA A 222 -14.55 -16.92 16.54
N TRP A 223 -15.76 -17.39 16.31
CA TRP A 223 -16.18 -18.02 15.07
C TRP A 223 -17.50 -17.44 14.55
N GLY A 224 -17.53 -17.25 13.25
CA GLY A 224 -18.66 -16.80 12.46
C GLY A 224 -18.99 -15.32 12.53
N MET A 225 -19.94 -14.91 11.69
CA MET A 225 -20.35 -13.50 11.56
C MET A 225 -20.93 -12.92 12.85
N GLN A 226 -21.51 -13.77 13.70
CA GLN A 226 -22.07 -13.36 14.99
C GLN A 226 -21.01 -13.27 16.09
N CYS A 227 -19.73 -13.48 15.76
CA CYS A 227 -18.63 -13.44 16.73
C CYS A 227 -18.87 -14.41 17.91
N ALA A 228 -19.26 -15.65 17.59
CA ALA A 228 -19.53 -16.65 18.61
C ALA A 228 -18.22 -17.04 19.31
N LEU A 229 -18.18 -16.89 20.63
CA LEU A 229 -16.95 -17.07 21.41
C LEU A 229 -16.48 -18.52 21.37
N CYS A 230 -15.18 -18.70 21.09
CA CYS A 230 -14.55 -20.01 21.21
C CYS A 230 -14.41 -20.41 22.69
N PRO A 231 -14.32 -21.72 23.00
CA PRO A 231 -14.09 -22.19 24.36
C PRO A 231 -12.73 -21.71 24.88
N MET A 232 -12.63 -21.45 26.19
CA MET A 232 -11.34 -21.14 26.80
C MET A 232 -10.40 -22.34 26.66
N LYS A 233 -9.16 -22.09 26.21
CA LYS A 233 -8.14 -23.13 25.93
C LYS A 233 -7.65 -23.89 27.18
N ASP A 234 -8.10 -23.51 28.39
CA ASP A 234 -7.68 -24.07 29.68
C ASP A 234 -8.83 -24.72 30.50
N SER A 235 -9.91 -25.20 29.87
CA SER A 235 -10.98 -25.97 30.56
C SER A 235 -10.93 -27.47 30.27
#